data_AF-A0A3D5CQ77-F1
#
_entry.id   AF-A0A3D5CQ77-F1
#
_cell.length_a   1.000
_cell.length_b   1.000
_cell.length_c   1.000
_cell.angle_alpha   90.00
_cell.angle_beta   90.00
_cell.angle_gamma   90.00
#
_symmetry.space_group_name_H-M   'P 1'
#
loop_
_entity.id
_entity.type
_entity.pdbx_description
1 polymer ?
#
loop_
_entity_poly.entity_id
_entity_poly.type
_entity_poly.pdbx_seq_one_letter_code
_entity_poly.pdbx_strand_id
1 'polypeptide(L)' 'FGAWPAHAWFVGYGPYENPEIAVVAFVYSGEEGSTVAGPIVMEILDAYFELEQLK' A
#
# COMPACT_ATOMS: atom_id res chain seq x y z
N PHE A 1 24.38 19.57 4.07
CA PHE A 1 23.09 19.01 4.52
C PHE A 1 22.76 17.81 3.64
N GLY A 2 22.30 16.71 4.23
CA GLY A 2 22.26 15.38 3.59
C GLY A 2 21.30 15.30 2.40
N ALA A 3 21.80 14.86 1.25
CA ALA A 3 21.02 14.53 0.07
C ALA A 3 20.42 13.12 0.24
N TRP A 4 19.35 13.02 1.02
CA TRP A 4 18.63 11.77 1.19
C TRP A 4 17.71 11.53 -0.01
N PRO A 5 17.62 10.30 -0.52
CA PRO A 5 16.76 10.01 -1.65
C PRO A 5 15.28 10.18 -1.28
N ALA A 6 14.45 10.53 -2.25
CA ALA A 6 13.00 10.49 -2.07
C ALA A 6 12.55 9.05 -1.76
N HIS A 7 11.50 8.91 -0.96
CA HIS A 7 10.94 7.62 -0.60
C HIS A 7 9.51 7.52 -1.11
N ALA A 8 9.10 6.31 -1.49
CA ALA A 8 7.72 6.05 -1.88
C ALA A 8 6.92 5.60 -0.66
N TRP A 9 5.77 6.24 -0.44
CA TRP A 9 4.78 5.82 0.55
C TRP A 9 3.40 5.82 -0.09
N PHE A 10 2.57 4.86 0.31
CA PHE A 10 1.16 4.84 -0.02
C PHE A 10 0.38 4.21 1.12
N VAL A 11 -0.83 4.72 1.37
CA VAL A 11 -1.76 4.18 2.35
C VAL A 11 -3.09 3.91 1.66
N GLY A 12 -3.61 2.71 1.82
CA GLY A 12 -4.92 2.30 1.34
C GLY A 12 -5.70 1.59 2.45
N TYR A 13 -7.02 1.65 2.38
CA TYR A 13 -7.90 0.90 3.26
C TYR A 13 -9.09 0.38 2.45
N GLY A 14 -9.72 -0.68 2.93
CA GLY A 14 -10.91 -1.23 2.31
C GLY A 14 -11.67 -2.21 3.21
N PRO A 15 -12.94 -2.52 2.89
CA PRO A 15 -13.80 -1.85 1.90
C PRO A 15 -14.10 -0.38 2.25
N TYR A 16 -14.61 0.42 1.32
CA TYR A 16 -14.88 1.85 1.56
C TYR A 16 -15.98 2.10 2.61
N GLU A 17 -17.11 1.38 2.49
CA GLU A 17 -18.29 1.57 3.35
C GLU A 17 -18.10 1.06 4.79
N ASN A 18 -17.41 -0.08 4.95
CA ASN A 18 -17.10 -0.68 6.25
C ASN A 18 -15.64 -1.17 6.25
N PRO A 19 -14.65 -0.30 6.50
CA PRO A 19 -13.24 -0.67 6.45
C PRO A 19 -12.86 -1.78 7.42
N GLU A 20 -12.16 -2.79 6.92
CA GLU A 20 -11.71 -3.94 7.70
C GLU A 20 -10.19 -3.99 7.84
N ILE A 21 -9.48 -3.47 6.83
CA ILE A 21 -8.02 -3.42 6.79
C ILE A 21 -7.52 -2.06 6.30
N ALA A 22 -6.42 -1.60 6.88
CA ALA A 22 -5.61 -0.49 6.39
C ALA A 22 -4.17 -0.96 6.21
N VAL A 23 -3.56 -0.59 5.09
CA VAL A 23 -2.22 -1.02 4.68
C VAL A 23 -1.38 0.21 4.38
N VAL A 24 -0.16 0.23 4.91
CA VAL A 24 0.86 1.23 4.60
C VAL A 24 2.04 0.52 3.96
N ALA A 25 2.41 0.93 2.74
CA ALA A 25 3.67 0.52 2.13
C ALA A 25 4.67 1.68 2.18
N PHE A 26 5.88 1.38 2.63
CA PHE A 26 7.03 2.29 2.59
C PHE A 26 8.18 1.63 1.84
N VAL A 27 8.71 2.32 0.85
CA VAL A 27 9.90 1.89 0.11
C VAL A 27 10.98 2.94 0.24
N TYR A 28 12.04 2.58 0.97
CA TYR A 28 13.23 3.41 1.10
C TYR A 28 13.87 3.61 -0.28
N SER A 29 14.18 4.87 -0.60
CA SER A 29 14.68 5.27 -1.92
C SER A 29 13.76 4.90 -3.10
N GLY A 30 12.47 4.70 -2.87
CA GLY A 30 11.49 4.28 -3.88
C GLY A 30 10.94 5.41 -4.76
N GLU A 31 11.37 6.65 -4.55
CA GLU A 31 10.95 7.83 -5.33
C GLU A 31 9.45 8.14 -5.24
N GLU A 32 8.63 7.61 -6.15
CA GLU A 32 7.22 8.01 -6.32
C GLU A 32 6.24 7.00 -5.68
N GLY A 33 5.36 7.52 -4.82
CA GLY A 33 4.38 6.72 -4.08
C GLY A 33 3.35 6.01 -4.97
N SER A 34 2.84 6.68 -6.01
CA SER A 34 1.77 6.15 -6.89
C SER A 34 2.24 5.00 -7.79
N THR A 35 3.51 5.01 -8.21
CA THR A 35 4.08 4.04 -9.15
C THR A 35 4.80 2.87 -8.45
N VAL A 36 5.30 3.07 -7.23
CA VAL A 36 6.01 2.05 -6.46
C VAL A 36 5.18 1.52 -5.28
N ALA A 37 4.78 2.38 -4.35
CA ALA A 37 4.10 1.94 -3.12
C ALA A 37 2.61 1.63 -3.33
N GLY A 38 1.95 2.32 -4.26
CA GLY A 38 0.54 2.13 -4.61
C GLY A 38 0.23 0.69 -5.06
N PRO A 39 0.95 0.14 -6.06
CA PRO A 39 0.76 -1.25 -6.49
C PRO A 39 0.96 -2.27 -5.38
N ILE A 40 1.95 -2.07 -4.49
CA ILE A 40 2.18 -2.95 -3.32
C ILE A 40 0.96 -2.96 -2.40
N VAL A 41 0.39 -1.79 -2.11
CA VAL A 41 -0.82 -1.71 -1.28
C VAL A 41 -2.00 -2.40 -1.97
N MET A 42 -2.17 -2.23 -3.28
CA MET A 42 -3.23 -2.88 -4.05
C MET A 42 -3.11 -4.42 -4.01
N GLU A 43 -1.93 -4.98 -4.26
CA GLU A 43 -1.71 -6.43 -4.19
C GLU A 43 -2.05 -7.01 -2.82
N ILE A 44 -1.75 -6.29 -1.73
CA ILE A 44 -2.09 -6.73 -0.37
C ILE A 44 -3.59 -6.68 -0.13
N LEU A 45 -4.28 -5.62 -0.57
CA LEU A 45 -5.73 -5.50 -0.43
C LEU A 45 -6.43 -6.60 -1.24
N ASP A 46 -6.02 -6.83 -2.49
CA ASP A 46 -6.56 -7.89 -3.35
C ASP A 46 -6.38 -9.27 -2.68
N ALA A 47 -5.17 -9.58 -2.21
CA ALA A 47 -4.90 -10.84 -1.52
C ALA A 47 -5.72 -11.01 -0.23
N TYR A 48 -5.94 -9.93 0.55
CA TYR A 48 -6.77 -9.98 1.74
C TYR A 48 -8.22 -10.36 1.42
N PHE A 49 -8.82 -9.74 0.40
CA PHE A 49 -10.21 -10.01 0.01
C PHE A 49 -10.38 -11.34 -0.73
N GLU A 50 -9.38 -11.81 -1.48
CA GLU A 50 -9.39 -13.17 -2.05
C GLU A 50 -9.41 -14.23 -0.94
N LEU A 51 -8.59 -14.06 0.11
CA LEU A 51 -8.57 -14.97 1.25
C LEU A 51 -9.86 -14.95 2.08
N GLU A 52 -10.56 -13.82 2.12
CA GLU A 52 -11.86 -13.71 2.77
C GLU A 52 -12.93 -14.54 2.04
N GLN A 53 -12.94 -14.50 0.70
CA GLN A 53 -13.91 -15.24 -0.12
C GLN A 53 -13.76 -16.77 -0.06
N LEU A 54 -12.59 -17.26 0.35
CA LEU A 54 -12.33 -18.70 0.51
C LEU A 54 -12.81 -19.26 1.87
N LYS A 55 -13.24 -18.40 2.80
CA LYS A 55 -13.78 -18.80 4.10
C LYS A 55 -15.26 -19.12 4.02
#